data_AF-A0A3Q3BDY0-F1
#
_entry.id   AF-A0A3Q3BDY0-F1
#
_cell.length_a   1.000
_cell.length_b   1.000
_cell.length_c   1.000
_cell.angle_alpha   90.00
_cell.angle_beta   90.00
_cell.angle_gamma   90.00
#
_symmetry.space_group_name_H-M   'P 1'
#
loop_
_entity.id
_entity.type
_entity.pdbx_description
1 polymer ?
#
loop_
_entity_poly.entity_id
_entity_poly.type
_entity_poly.pdbx_seq_one_letter_code
_entity_poly.pdbx_strand_id
1 'polypeptide(L)'
;LPLLQQTGAGAEGSSQPLISPGSCLENFRQVPFIECHGRGTCNYYPDSYSYWLASLDPNNMFSKPLPQTVKGTFLQSVISRCRVCRKP
;
A
#
# COMPACT_ATOMS: atom_id res chain seq x y z
N LEU A 1 -2.87 7.57 3.47
CA LEU A 1 -2.07 6.95 2.39
C LEU A 1 -2.90 5.83 1.78
N PRO A 2 -3.14 5.88 0.46
CA PRO A 2 -4.05 4.97 -0.23
C PRO A 2 -3.42 3.58 -0.42
N LEU A 3 -3.76 2.66 0.47
CA LEU A 3 -3.49 1.23 0.38
C LEU A 3 -4.55 0.58 -0.52
N LEU A 4 -4.09 -0.17 -1.52
CA LEU A 4 -4.95 -0.86 -2.48
C LEU A 4 -5.11 -2.34 -2.13
N GLN A 5 -3.99 -3.02 -1.90
CA GLN A 5 -3.94 -4.48 -1.72
C GLN A 5 -2.75 -4.87 -0.84
N GLN A 6 -2.86 -6.03 -0.21
CA GLN A 6 -1.78 -6.68 0.53
C GLN A 6 -1.74 -8.16 0.15
N THR A 7 -0.56 -8.75 0.07
CA THR A 7 -0.35 -10.18 -0.19
C THR A 7 0.70 -10.75 0.79
N GLY A 8 0.52 -11.99 1.19
CA GLY A 8 1.40 -12.73 2.11
C GLY A 8 1.66 -14.15 1.62
N ALA A 9 1.62 -15.14 2.53
CA ALA A 9 1.86 -16.54 2.20
C ALA A 9 1.13 -17.01 0.93
N GLY A 10 1.88 -17.63 0.01
CA GLY A 10 1.35 -18.18 -1.23
C GLY A 10 0.87 -17.12 -2.24
N ALA A 11 1.25 -15.85 -2.06
CA ALA A 11 0.71 -14.70 -2.80
C ALA A 11 -0.81 -14.48 -2.62
N GLU A 12 -1.40 -15.12 -1.60
CA GLU A 12 -2.77 -14.86 -1.18
C GLU A 12 -2.87 -13.51 -0.48
N GLY A 13 -4.03 -12.88 -0.55
CA GLY A 13 -4.16 -11.50 -0.09
C GLY A 13 -5.59 -10.97 -0.09
N SER A 14 -5.70 -9.70 0.29
CA SER A 14 -6.97 -8.99 0.28
C SER A 14 -6.77 -7.55 -0.18
N SER A 15 -7.86 -6.96 -0.68
CA SER A 15 -7.89 -5.58 -1.16
C SER A 15 -8.90 -4.75 -0.37
N GLN A 16 -8.77 -3.42 -0.49
CA GLN A 16 -9.68 -2.45 0.09
C GLN A 16 -10.31 -1.61 -1.02
N PRO A 17 -11.65 -1.39 -1.01
CA PRO A 17 -12.25 -0.42 -1.91
C PRO A 17 -11.65 0.97 -1.69
N LEU A 18 -11.25 1.66 -2.75
CA LEU A 18 -10.64 3.01 -2.66
C LEU A 18 -11.59 4.08 -2.09
N ILE A 19 -12.90 3.81 -2.10
CA ILE A 19 -13.92 4.68 -1.47
C ILE A 19 -14.04 4.43 0.04
N SER A 20 -13.55 3.29 0.53
CA SER A 20 -13.60 2.94 1.95
C SER A 20 -12.54 3.72 2.73
N PRO A 21 -12.86 4.22 3.94
CA PRO A 21 -11.86 4.76 4.86
C PRO A 21 -10.70 3.79 5.14
N GLY A 22 -10.94 2.48 5.07
CA GLY A 22 -9.91 1.44 5.26
C GLY A 22 -8.78 1.49 4.22
N SER A 23 -9.03 2.07 3.05
CA SER A 23 -7.98 2.30 2.06
C SER A 23 -7.04 3.45 2.44
N CYS A 24 -7.39 4.32 3.39
CA CYS A 24 -6.63 5.55 3.67
C CYS A 24 -5.87 5.52 5.00
N LEU A 25 -4.77 4.77 5.05
CA LEU A 25 -3.94 4.62 6.25
C LEU A 25 -3.21 5.90 6.66
N GLU A 26 -3.27 6.27 7.94
CA GLU A 26 -2.64 7.50 8.44
C GLU A 26 -1.10 7.43 8.40
N ASN A 27 -0.53 6.26 8.70
CA ASN A 27 0.91 6.05 8.77
C ASN A 27 1.39 5.07 7.70
N PHE A 28 2.48 5.42 7.01
CA PHE A 28 3.11 4.52 6.05
C PHE A 28 3.88 3.40 6.76
N ARG A 29 3.72 2.17 6.28
CA ARG A 29 4.63 1.05 6.55
C ARG A 29 4.79 0.22 5.28
N GLN A 30 6.01 -0.22 4.98
CA GLN A 30 6.27 -1.05 3.80
C GLN A 30 5.50 -2.38 3.82
N VAL A 31 5.27 -2.93 5.02
CA VAL A 31 4.37 -4.08 5.25
C VAL A 31 3.50 -3.74 6.46
N PRO A 32 2.25 -3.26 6.27
CA PRO A 32 1.40 -2.77 7.36
C PRO A 32 0.60 -3.88 8.06
N PHE A 33 1.00 -5.15 7.93
CA PHE A 33 0.36 -6.30 8.56
C PHE A 33 1.40 -7.30 9.05
N ILE A 34 1.01 -8.22 9.93
CA ILE A 34 1.83 -9.32 10.42
C ILE A 34 1.09 -10.64 10.14
N GLU A 35 1.81 -11.68 9.73
CA GLU A 35 1.23 -12.99 9.48
C GLU A 35 1.30 -13.85 10.74
N CYS A 36 0.21 -14.54 11.07
CA CYS A 36 0.11 -15.42 12.24
C CYS A 36 -0.30 -16.83 11.80
N HIS A 37 0.26 -17.84 12.47
CA HIS A 37 -0.04 -19.26 12.23
C HIS A 37 -0.79 -19.86 13.42
N GLY A 38 -1.61 -20.90 13.18
CA GLY A 38 -2.46 -21.53 14.20
C GLY A 38 -1.72 -22.11 15.42
N ARG A 39 -0.39 -22.28 15.33
CA ARG A 39 0.50 -22.64 16.45
C ARG A 39 0.82 -21.49 17.43
N GLY A 40 0.23 -20.31 17.23
CA GLY A 40 0.43 -19.14 18.09
C GLY A 40 1.67 -18.31 17.79
N THR A 41 2.30 -18.50 16.63
CA THR A 41 3.47 -17.73 16.19
C THR A 41 3.06 -16.67 15.16
N CYS A 42 3.60 -15.46 15.27
CA CYS A 42 3.43 -14.41 14.27
C CYS A 42 4.77 -13.85 13.82
N ASN A 43 4.93 -13.53 12.54
CA ASN A 43 6.17 -12.96 12.02
C ASN A 43 5.94 -12.10 10.76
N TYR A 44 6.95 -11.30 10.43
CA TYR A 44 7.06 -10.65 9.12
C TYR A 44 7.87 -11.55 8.20
N TYR A 45 7.34 -11.78 7.00
CA TYR A 45 8.00 -12.63 6.00
C TYR A 45 8.43 -11.80 4.78
N PRO A 46 9.54 -12.15 4.11
CA PRO A 46 10.04 -11.41 2.94
C PRO A 46 9.10 -11.41 1.72
N ASP A 47 8.17 -12.35 1.65
CA ASP A 47 7.14 -12.48 0.62
C ASP A 47 5.86 -11.69 0.96
N SER A 48 5.87 -10.91 2.05
CA SER A 48 4.78 -10.00 2.39
C SER A 48 4.92 -8.68 1.61
N TYR A 49 3.94 -8.38 0.76
CA TYR A 49 3.90 -7.17 -0.04
C TYR A 49 2.69 -6.30 0.29
N SER A 50 2.86 -4.98 0.13
CA SER A 50 1.76 -4.02 0.18
C SER A 50 1.80 -3.13 -1.06
N TYR A 51 0.63 -2.87 -1.61
CA TYR A 51 0.43 -2.14 -2.86
C TYR A 51 -0.29 -0.83 -2.58
N TRP A 52 0.31 0.26 -3.03
CA TRP A 52 -0.15 1.62 -2.77
C TRP A 52 -0.41 2.34 -4.09
N LEU A 53 -1.35 3.30 -4.13
CA LEU A 53 -1.50 4.14 -5.32
C LEU A 53 -0.27 5.03 -5.48
N ALA A 54 0.35 5.00 -6.66
CA ALA A 54 1.48 5.86 -7.00
C ALA A 54 1.01 7.31 -7.25
N SER A 55 1.90 8.27 -6.98
CA SER A 55 1.72 9.65 -7.44
C SER A 55 2.01 9.73 -8.94
N LEU A 56 1.18 10.44 -9.68
CA LEU A 56 1.31 10.62 -11.14
C LEU A 56 1.46 12.11 -11.48
N ASP A 57 2.30 12.40 -12.46
CA ASP A 57 2.36 13.71 -13.10
C ASP A 57 1.26 13.79 -14.18
N PRO A 58 0.31 14.75 -14.08
CA PRO A 58 -0.76 14.93 -15.06
C PRO A 58 -0.27 15.03 -16.51
N ASN A 59 0.92 15.60 -16.73
CA ASN A 59 1.48 15.77 -18.08
C ASN A 59 1.93 14.42 -18.71
N ASN A 60 2.15 13.41 -17.88
CA ASN A 60 2.70 12.12 -18.29
C ASN A 60 1.71 10.95 -18.13
N MET A 61 0.43 11.22 -17.87
CA MET A 61 -0.60 10.20 -17.61
C MET A 61 -0.74 9.14 -18.72
N PHE A 62 -0.54 9.55 -19.98
CA PHE A 62 -0.69 8.68 -21.15
C PHE A 62 0.66 8.26 -21.75
N SER A 63 1.75 8.65 -21.10
CA SER A 63 3.09 8.21 -21.46
C SER A 63 3.43 6.90 -20.78
N LYS A 64 4.41 6.19 -21.31
CA LYS A 64 4.93 4.97 -20.68
C LYS A 64 5.44 5.32 -19.26
N PRO A 65 4.95 4.65 -18.20
CA PRO A 65 5.46 4.89 -16.85
C PRO A 65 6.96 4.62 -16.77
N LEU A 66 7.70 5.53 -16.13
CA LEU A 66 9.13 5.37 -15.87
C LEU A 66 9.31 4.41 -14.68
N PRO A 67 9.95 3.23 -14.87
CA PRO A 67 10.20 2.32 -13.77
C PRO A 67 11.16 2.94 -12.76
N GLN A 68 10.84 2.82 -11.48
CA GLN A 68 11.65 3.36 -10.39
C GLN A 68 11.72 2.36 -9.23
N THR A 69 12.92 2.20 -8.67
CA THR A 69 13.12 1.46 -7.42
C THR A 69 13.52 2.46 -6.35
N VAL A 70 12.61 2.70 -5.40
CA VAL A 70 12.80 3.70 -4.35
C VAL A 70 13.17 2.99 -3.05
N LYS A 71 14.10 3.57 -2.28
CA LYS A 71 14.55 3.02 -1.00
C LYS A 71 14.50 4.09 0.08
N GLY A 72 14.37 3.65 1.34
CA GLY A 72 14.48 4.52 2.51
C GLY A 72 13.38 5.58 2.60
N THR A 73 13.75 6.78 3.05
CA THR A 73 12.83 7.87 3.39
C THR A 73 12.06 8.44 2.20
N PHE A 74 12.56 8.24 0.97
CA PHE A 74 11.92 8.72 -0.26
C PHE A 74 10.72 7.88 -0.70
N LEU A 75 10.42 6.74 -0.04
CA LEU A 75 9.27 5.90 -0.40
C LEU A 75 7.95 6.67 -0.39
N GLN A 76 7.77 7.62 0.54
CA GLN A 76 6.52 8.39 0.64
C GLN A 76 6.35 9.43 -0.48
N SER A 77 7.42 9.87 -1.15
CA SER A 77 7.32 10.91 -2.19
C SER A 77 6.69 10.40 -3.48
N VAL A 78 6.67 9.08 -3.67
CA VAL A 78 6.12 8.43 -4.86
C VAL A 78 4.74 7.81 -4.62
N ILE A 79 4.23 7.90 -3.38
CA ILE A 79 2.92 7.39 -2.98
C ILE A 79 1.92 8.54 -2.98
N SER A 80 0.74 8.30 -3.56
CA SER A 80 -0.37 9.24 -3.58
C SER A 80 -0.88 9.55 -2.16
N ARG A 81 -1.71 10.59 -2.02
CA ARG A 81 -2.32 10.99 -0.74
C ARG A 81 -3.84 10.85 -0.84
N CYS A 82 -4.46 10.61 0.31
CA CYS A 82 -5.90 10.46 0.44
C CYS A 82 -6.35 11.19 1.71
N ARG A 83 -7.66 11.45 1.78
CA ARG A 83 -8.32 12.05 2.93
C ARG A 83 -9.63 11.31 3.17
N VAL A 84 -9.90 10.95 4.42
CA VAL A 84 -11.21 10.45 4.83
C VAL A 84 -12.09 11.65 5.16
N CYS A 85 -13.31 11.65 4.62
CA CYS A 85 -14.28 12.71 4.79
C CYS A 85 -15.57 12.13 5.39
N ARG A 86 -16.26 12.93 6.20
CA ARG A 86 -17.61 12.63 6.71
C ARG A 86 -18.55 13.72 6.23
N LYS A 87 -19.76 13.36 5.78
CA LYS A 87 -20.81 14.36 5.59
C LYS A 87 -21.11 15.01 6.95
N PRO A 88 -21.26 16.35 7.03
CA PRO A 88 -21.55 17.04 8.29
C PRO A 88 -22.65 16.35 9.09
#